data_AF-A0A165PH60-F1
#
_entry.id   AF-A0A165PH60-F1
#
_cell.length_a   1.000
_cell.length_b   1.000
_cell.length_c   1.000
_cell.angle_alpha   90.00
_cell.angle_beta   90.00
_cell.angle_gamma   90.00
#
_symmetry.space_group_name_H-M   'P 1'
#
loop_
_entity.id
_entity.type
_entity.pdbx_description
1 polymer ?
#
loop_
_entity_poly.entity_id
_entity_poly.type
_entity_poly.pdbx_seq_one_letter_code
_entity_poly.pdbx_strand_id
1 'polypeptide(L)'
;MTLFVTCLSLSLIYSLLALLPHSAAASTNTTIDDQYGDLTTGRLPVYSGSWNVGQDCSGCAVSPMPSKTYMGTWHDTTSNSPASSPAHTVALTFNGTAIWVYCILANFVGESITTSTNISFELDGAPAGVYTHEPDTSDDDYAYNVTVYSNTGLSHSEHTLIMTAAQGQSASLLLFDWAKYMFDDAEPVSSSASASSSIVSHSTSSQLQSSSTLSSSSSTSTSDALTTSTSTSQISTASSLKSFISVPSASPMASSMASSMTMSTASTPSATKTGAALNIQADFLLGSLVLLFSGWALM
;
A
#
# COMPACT_ATOMS: atom_id res chain seq x y z
N MET A 1 -10.73 0.90 -64.44
CA MET A 1 -11.02 -0.42 -63.85
C MET A 1 -10.26 -0.62 -62.53
N THR A 2 -8.92 -0.61 -62.54
CA THR A 2 -8.05 -0.71 -61.34
C THR A 2 -8.52 0.11 -60.13
N LEU A 3 -8.74 1.43 -60.31
CA LEU A 3 -9.16 2.34 -59.23
C LEU A 3 -10.46 1.92 -58.51
N PHE A 4 -11.35 1.23 -59.23
CA PHE A 4 -12.63 0.77 -58.70
C PHE A 4 -12.47 -0.49 -57.85
N VAL A 5 -11.56 -1.38 -58.26
CA VAL A 5 -11.18 -2.59 -57.51
C VAL A 5 -10.50 -2.21 -56.20
N THR A 6 -9.58 -1.24 -56.21
CA THR A 6 -8.90 -0.78 -54.99
C THR A 6 -9.85 -0.12 -53.99
N CYS A 7 -10.86 0.60 -54.48
CA CYS A 7 -11.90 1.20 -53.62
C CYS A 7 -12.77 0.11 -52.96
N LEU A 8 -13.21 -0.90 -53.73
CA LEU A 8 -13.94 -2.04 -53.19
C LEU A 8 -13.13 -2.81 -52.14
N SER A 9 -11.84 -3.08 -52.38
CA SER A 9 -11.01 -3.80 -51.41
C SER A 9 -10.79 -3.02 -50.11
N LEU A 10 -10.59 -1.69 -50.18
CA LEU A 10 -10.46 -0.85 -48.99
C LEU A 10 -11.75 -0.80 -48.18
N SER A 11 -12.90 -0.68 -48.85
CA SER A 11 -14.21 -0.75 -48.21
C SER A 11 -14.43 -2.09 -47.51
N LEU A 12 -14.14 -3.21 -48.19
CA LEU A 12 -14.29 -4.55 -47.63
C LEU A 12 -13.39 -4.78 -46.40
N ILE A 13 -12.14 -4.30 -46.45
CA ILE A 13 -11.19 -4.37 -45.32
C ILE A 13 -11.70 -3.54 -44.13
N TYR A 14 -12.19 -2.33 -44.37
CA TYR A 14 -12.71 -1.47 -43.30
C TYR A 14 -13.97 -2.08 -42.66
N SER A 15 -14.89 -2.63 -43.47
CA SER A 15 -16.05 -3.38 -42.97
C SER A 15 -15.66 -4.63 -42.17
N LEU A 16 -14.62 -5.35 -42.59
CA LEU A 16 -14.13 -6.55 -41.89
C LEU A 16 -13.46 -6.21 -40.55
N LEU A 17 -12.70 -5.10 -40.48
CA LEU A 17 -12.14 -4.60 -39.23
C LEU A 17 -13.21 -4.10 -38.26
N ALA A 18 -14.27 -3.46 -38.77
CA ALA A 18 -15.42 -3.01 -37.96
C ALA A 18 -16.29 -4.16 -37.43
N LEU A 19 -16.09 -5.40 -37.93
CA LEU A 19 -16.77 -6.62 -37.47
C LEU A 19 -15.89 -7.47 -36.52
N LEU A 20 -14.66 -7.05 -36.20
CA LEU A 20 -13.88 -7.68 -35.15
C LEU A 20 -14.55 -7.39 -33.79
N PRO A 21 -14.90 -8.40 -32.98
CA PRO A 21 -15.42 -8.16 -31.64
C PRO A 21 -14.33 -7.47 -30.83
N HIS A 22 -14.65 -6.29 -30.29
CA HIS A 22 -13.75 -5.55 -29.43
C HIS A 22 -13.72 -6.25 -28.06
N SER A 23 -12.72 -7.09 -27.83
CA SER A 23 -12.53 -7.83 -26.57
C SER A 23 -12.19 -6.86 -25.43
N ALA A 24 -13.21 -6.25 -24.84
CA ALA A 24 -13.11 -5.48 -23.63
C ALA A 24 -12.92 -6.44 -22.44
N ALA A 25 -11.67 -6.60 -21.99
CA ALA A 25 -11.39 -7.36 -20.78
C ALA A 25 -12.13 -6.71 -19.59
N ALA A 26 -12.79 -7.54 -18.77
CA ALA A 26 -13.39 -7.08 -17.53
C ALA A 26 -12.29 -6.82 -16.51
N SER A 27 -12.16 -5.57 -16.05
CA SER A 27 -11.15 -5.19 -15.07
C SER A 27 -11.80 -5.01 -13.70
N THR A 28 -11.49 -5.93 -12.79
CA THR A 28 -12.09 -6.05 -11.46
C THR A 28 -11.24 -5.33 -10.42
N ASN A 29 -11.90 -4.67 -9.47
CA ASN A 29 -11.24 -4.01 -8.34
C ASN A 29 -11.29 -4.91 -7.10
N THR A 30 -10.19 -4.95 -6.35
CA THR A 30 -10.13 -5.58 -5.02
C THR A 30 -9.25 -4.75 -4.08
N THR A 31 -9.33 -5.03 -2.78
CA THR A 31 -8.71 -4.22 -1.71
C THR A 31 -7.74 -5.03 -0.86
N ILE A 32 -6.72 -4.33 -0.36
CA ILE A 32 -5.74 -4.82 0.60
C ILE A 32 -5.88 -3.95 1.85
N ASP A 33 -6.44 -4.54 2.89
CA ASP A 33 -6.59 -3.94 4.21
C ASP A 33 -5.26 -3.96 5.00
N ASP A 34 -5.05 -3.01 5.92
CA ASP A 34 -3.82 -2.95 6.74
C ASP A 34 -3.65 -4.16 7.68
N GLN A 35 -4.74 -4.71 8.19
CA GLN A 35 -4.78 -5.73 9.23
C GLN A 35 -5.20 -7.09 8.66
N TYR A 36 -6.19 -7.09 7.78
CA TYR A 36 -6.82 -8.28 7.20
C TYR A 36 -6.29 -8.62 5.80
N GLY A 37 -5.52 -7.72 5.18
CA GLY A 37 -4.83 -7.95 3.91
C GLY A 37 -5.71 -7.98 2.67
N ASP A 38 -5.19 -8.60 1.61
CA ASP A 38 -5.88 -8.75 0.32
C ASP A 38 -7.13 -9.63 0.47
N LEU A 39 -8.32 -9.06 0.20
CA LEU A 39 -9.58 -9.80 0.25
C LEU A 39 -9.67 -10.97 -0.75
N THR A 40 -8.77 -11.00 -1.75
CA THR A 40 -8.71 -12.01 -2.81
C THR A 40 -7.86 -13.22 -2.43
N THR A 41 -6.67 -12.99 -1.86
CA THR A 41 -5.69 -14.06 -1.55
C THR A 41 -5.47 -14.30 -0.05
N GLY A 42 -5.95 -13.41 0.83
CA GLY A 42 -5.64 -13.41 2.26
C GLY A 42 -4.19 -13.02 2.57
N ARG A 43 -3.44 -12.44 1.62
CA ARG A 43 -2.06 -11.99 1.82
C ARG A 43 -2.05 -10.70 2.63
N LEU A 44 -1.48 -10.75 3.83
CA LEU A 44 -1.30 -9.59 4.71
C LEU A 44 -0.16 -8.67 4.22
N PRO A 45 -0.19 -7.36 4.54
CA PRO A 45 0.95 -6.47 4.37
C PRO A 45 2.16 -6.94 5.19
N VAL A 46 3.38 -6.68 4.70
CA VAL A 46 4.62 -7.03 5.41
C VAL A 46 5.25 -5.78 6.01
N TYR A 47 5.10 -5.62 7.31
CA TYR A 47 5.66 -4.51 8.09
C TYR A 47 7.12 -4.78 8.52
N SER A 48 7.94 -3.73 8.51
CA SER A 48 9.33 -3.72 8.98
C SER A 48 9.63 -2.41 9.72
N GLY A 49 10.47 -2.45 10.75
CA GLY A 49 10.69 -1.34 11.68
C GLY A 49 9.63 -1.29 12.78
N SER A 50 9.50 -0.16 13.46
CA SER A 50 8.55 0.00 14.57
C SER A 50 7.18 0.47 14.06
N TRP A 51 6.22 -0.44 13.97
CA TRP A 51 4.82 -0.14 13.63
C TRP A 51 3.89 -0.50 14.79
N ASN A 52 2.85 0.30 14.97
CA ASN A 52 1.76 0.04 15.90
C ASN A 52 0.56 -0.55 15.15
N VAL A 53 -0.13 -1.48 15.80
CA VAL A 53 -1.53 -1.81 15.47
C VAL A 53 -2.37 -0.68 16.05
N GLY A 54 -2.82 0.23 15.20
CA GLY A 54 -3.18 1.59 15.60
C GLY A 54 -4.45 1.67 16.45
N GLN A 55 -5.49 0.93 16.07
CA GLN A 55 -6.75 0.89 16.83
C GLN A 55 -6.61 0.28 18.24
N ASP A 56 -5.55 -0.51 18.48
CA ASP A 56 -5.23 -1.11 19.78
C ASP A 56 -4.18 -0.31 20.58
N CYS A 57 -3.61 0.76 19.99
CA CYS A 57 -2.54 1.55 20.58
C CYS A 57 -3.03 2.57 21.63
N SER A 58 -3.38 2.08 22.82
CA SER A 58 -3.81 2.92 23.96
C SER A 58 -2.79 3.98 24.46
N GLY A 59 -1.55 3.95 23.96
CA GLY A 59 -0.50 4.94 24.25
C GLY A 59 -0.16 5.88 23.08
N CYS A 60 -0.78 5.71 21.90
CA CYS A 60 -0.54 6.58 20.74
C CYS A 60 -1.29 7.91 20.92
N ALA A 61 -0.56 9.03 20.81
CA ALA A 61 -1.15 10.37 20.85
C ALA A 61 -1.97 10.67 19.58
N VAL A 62 -1.53 10.09 18.44
CA VAL A 62 -2.25 10.07 17.18
C VAL A 62 -3.26 8.93 17.25
N SER A 63 -4.55 9.26 17.19
CA SER A 63 -5.66 8.31 17.33
C SER A 63 -6.83 8.70 16.42
N PRO A 64 -6.82 8.23 15.16
CA PRO A 64 -7.97 8.29 14.24
C PRO A 64 -9.23 7.65 14.82
N MET A 65 -10.38 7.99 14.24
CA MET A 65 -11.67 7.36 14.56
C MET A 65 -11.83 6.06 13.75
N PRO A 66 -11.92 4.87 14.38
CA PRO A 66 -12.09 3.60 13.64
C PRO A 66 -13.31 3.60 12.72
N SER A 67 -14.39 4.31 13.07
CA SER A 67 -15.59 4.45 12.24
C SER A 67 -15.42 5.30 10.97
N LYS A 68 -14.25 5.90 10.75
CA LYS A 68 -13.87 6.64 9.53
C LYS A 68 -12.80 5.90 8.68
N THR A 69 -12.16 4.83 9.18
CA THR A 69 -11.15 4.04 8.46
C THR A 69 -11.77 2.85 7.73
N TYR A 70 -11.01 2.17 6.87
CA TYR A 70 -11.41 0.91 6.27
C TYR A 70 -11.37 -0.22 7.31
N MET A 71 -12.41 -1.06 7.29
CA MET A 71 -12.71 -2.16 8.23
C MET A 71 -12.62 -1.86 9.76
N GLY A 72 -12.32 -0.64 10.17
CA GLY A 72 -12.11 -0.23 11.57
C GLY A 72 -10.67 -0.33 12.05
N THR A 73 -9.70 -0.50 11.14
CA THR A 73 -8.28 -0.70 11.46
C THR A 73 -7.38 0.37 10.82
N TRP A 74 -6.14 0.46 11.30
CA TRP A 74 -5.00 1.10 10.62
C TRP A 74 -3.70 0.65 11.28
N HIS A 75 -2.58 0.71 10.55
CA HIS A 75 -1.24 0.62 11.15
C HIS A 75 -0.55 1.98 11.05
N ASP A 76 0.00 2.45 12.17
CA ASP A 76 0.77 3.69 12.22
C ASP A 76 2.24 3.48 12.57
N THR A 77 3.06 4.43 12.13
CA THR A 77 4.46 4.55 12.56
C THR A 77 4.89 6.01 12.57
N THR A 78 5.76 6.38 13.51
CA THR A 78 6.55 7.61 13.44
C THR A 78 8.01 7.24 13.26
N SER A 79 8.60 7.58 12.11
CA SER A 79 10.04 7.48 11.86
C SER A 79 10.74 8.74 12.36
N ASN A 80 11.73 8.61 13.24
CA ASN A 80 12.47 9.72 13.82
C ASN A 80 14.00 9.52 13.74
N SER A 81 14.76 10.58 14.01
CA SER A 81 16.23 10.50 14.04
C SER A 81 16.74 9.72 15.25
N PRO A 82 17.85 8.95 15.14
CA PRO A 82 18.74 8.86 13.98
C PRO A 82 18.38 7.72 13.02
N ALA A 83 18.82 7.84 11.77
CA ALA A 83 18.77 6.78 10.73
C ALA A 83 19.69 5.55 11.02
N SER A 84 19.95 5.28 12.29
CA SER A 84 20.49 4.01 12.81
C SER A 84 19.39 3.00 13.14
N SER A 85 18.11 3.40 13.09
CA SER A 85 16.97 2.48 13.11
C SER A 85 16.84 1.76 11.76
N PRO A 86 16.35 0.50 11.71
CA PRO A 86 15.83 -0.08 10.49
C PRO A 86 14.76 0.83 9.86
N ALA A 87 14.66 0.84 8.53
CA ALA A 87 13.63 1.62 7.86
C ALA A 87 12.22 1.13 8.26
N HIS A 88 11.35 2.09 8.59
CA HIS A 88 9.95 1.83 8.89
C HIS A 88 9.20 1.71 7.56
N THR A 89 8.97 0.47 7.12
CA THR A 89 8.39 0.16 5.81
C THR A 89 7.20 -0.79 5.93
N VAL A 90 6.31 -0.71 4.95
CA VAL A 90 5.26 -1.70 4.71
C VAL A 90 5.28 -2.07 3.23
N ALA A 91 5.29 -3.37 2.94
CA ALA A 91 5.27 -3.91 1.58
C ALA A 91 3.91 -4.54 1.28
N LEU A 92 3.35 -4.18 0.12
CA LEU A 92 2.12 -4.71 -0.44
C LEU A 92 2.45 -5.50 -1.72
N THR A 93 2.12 -6.78 -1.75
CA THR A 93 2.27 -7.62 -2.96
C THR A 93 0.90 -7.91 -3.54
N PHE A 94 0.71 -7.60 -4.83
CA PHE A 94 -0.57 -7.69 -5.53
C PHE A 94 -0.36 -8.20 -6.96
N ASN A 95 -1.36 -8.82 -7.59
CA ASN A 95 -1.29 -9.22 -9.00
C ASN A 95 -2.32 -8.45 -9.82
N GLY A 96 -1.88 -7.46 -10.61
CA GLY A 96 -2.81 -6.53 -11.28
C GLY A 96 -2.14 -5.42 -12.09
N THR A 97 -2.97 -4.63 -12.78
CA THR A 97 -2.58 -3.62 -13.79
C THR A 97 -2.62 -2.17 -13.27
N ALA A 98 -3.10 -1.95 -12.05
CA ALA A 98 -3.08 -0.64 -11.37
C ALA A 98 -3.20 -0.79 -9.85
N ILE A 99 -2.67 0.17 -9.08
CA ILE A 99 -2.81 0.26 -7.62
C ILE A 99 -3.04 1.70 -7.15
N TRP A 100 -3.81 1.86 -6.07
CA TRP A 100 -4.01 3.09 -5.30
C TRP A 100 -3.81 2.79 -3.82
N VAL A 101 -3.05 3.63 -3.12
CA VAL A 101 -2.86 3.57 -1.66
C VAL A 101 -3.64 4.70 -1.01
N TYR A 102 -4.40 4.37 0.02
CA TYR A 102 -5.15 5.29 0.85
C TYR A 102 -4.56 5.30 2.27
N CYS A 103 -4.26 6.51 2.75
CA CYS A 103 -3.76 6.75 4.10
C CYS A 103 -4.67 7.72 4.84
N ILE A 104 -4.49 7.76 6.16
CA ILE A 104 -5.02 8.82 7.02
C ILE A 104 -3.91 9.85 7.18
N LEU A 105 -4.25 11.13 7.08
CA LEU A 105 -3.33 12.24 7.38
C LEU A 105 -3.83 12.96 8.64
N ALA A 106 -2.90 13.37 9.50
CA ALA A 106 -3.20 14.16 10.67
C ALA A 106 -2.90 15.65 10.40
N ASN A 107 -3.80 16.54 10.80
CA ASN A 107 -3.55 17.98 10.85
C ASN A 107 -3.03 18.35 12.26
N PHE A 108 -3.81 19.04 13.08
CA PHE A 108 -3.45 19.30 14.47
C PHE A 108 -3.99 18.22 15.42
N VAL A 109 -3.09 17.61 16.20
CA VAL A 109 -3.41 16.60 17.24
C VAL A 109 -3.01 17.07 18.63
N GLY A 110 -2.04 17.99 18.72
CA GLY A 110 -1.55 18.56 19.98
C GLY A 110 -0.13 19.11 19.85
N GLU A 111 0.27 19.96 20.80
CA GLU A 111 1.63 20.49 20.84
C GLU A 111 2.68 19.37 20.98
N SER A 112 3.79 19.51 20.25
CA SER A 112 4.91 18.54 20.23
C SER A 112 4.59 17.13 19.70
N ILE A 113 3.40 16.90 19.11
CA ILE A 113 3.08 15.67 18.37
C ILE A 113 3.57 15.81 16.93
N THR A 114 4.21 14.76 16.38
CA THR A 114 4.57 14.73 14.95
C THR A 114 3.35 14.34 14.14
N THR A 115 2.88 15.23 13.26
CA THR A 115 1.80 14.94 12.30
C THR A 115 2.20 15.09 10.82
N SER A 116 3.36 15.72 10.55
CA SER A 116 3.93 15.82 9.19
C SER A 116 4.21 14.43 8.62
N THR A 117 3.82 14.23 7.37
CA THR A 117 3.86 12.92 6.69
C THR A 117 4.74 13.03 5.45
N ASN A 118 5.72 12.14 5.32
CA ASN A 118 6.64 12.05 4.19
C ASN A 118 6.94 10.57 3.89
N ILE A 119 6.50 10.11 2.71
CA ILE A 119 6.51 8.70 2.32
C ILE A 119 7.25 8.57 0.99
N SER A 120 8.30 7.74 0.92
CA SER A 120 8.89 7.33 -0.36
C SER A 120 8.37 5.97 -0.80
N PHE A 121 8.12 5.84 -2.10
CA PHE A 121 7.55 4.64 -2.72
C PHE A 121 8.57 3.96 -3.64
N GLU A 122 8.61 2.64 -3.60
CA GLU A 122 9.36 1.78 -4.51
C GLU A 122 8.40 0.74 -5.08
N LEU A 123 8.41 0.55 -6.40
CA LEU A 123 7.62 -0.47 -7.09
C LEU A 123 8.60 -1.41 -7.82
N ASP A 124 8.53 -2.70 -7.50
CA ASP A 124 9.33 -3.77 -8.11
C ASP A 124 10.87 -3.54 -8.05
N GLY A 125 11.35 -2.89 -6.98
CA GLY A 125 12.76 -2.53 -6.81
C GLY A 125 13.19 -1.23 -7.47
N ALA A 126 12.25 -0.46 -8.04
CA ALA A 126 12.51 0.84 -8.68
C ALA A 126 11.82 2.00 -7.92
N PRO A 127 12.52 3.13 -7.64
CA PRO A 127 11.91 4.30 -7.02
C PRO A 127 10.72 4.82 -7.83
N ALA A 128 9.55 4.89 -7.20
CA ALA A 128 8.26 5.12 -7.85
C ALA A 128 7.57 6.43 -7.46
N GLY A 129 8.09 7.16 -6.46
CA GLY A 129 7.59 8.49 -6.09
C GLY A 129 7.87 8.87 -4.64
N VAL A 130 7.40 10.06 -4.26
CA VAL A 130 7.37 10.56 -2.88
C VAL A 130 6.04 11.31 -2.67
N TYR A 131 5.42 11.13 -1.50
CA TYR A 131 4.29 11.91 -1.04
C TYR A 131 4.68 12.71 0.20
N THR A 132 4.22 13.97 0.29
CA THR A 132 4.44 14.84 1.46
C THR A 132 3.17 15.60 1.82
N HIS A 133 2.83 15.63 3.10
CA HIS A 133 1.76 16.45 3.68
C HIS A 133 2.33 17.27 4.84
N GLU A 134 2.19 18.60 4.73
CA GLU A 134 2.47 19.53 5.81
C GLU A 134 1.16 19.82 6.57
N PRO A 135 1.10 19.60 7.89
CA PRO A 135 -0.16 19.70 8.66
C PRO A 135 -0.73 21.12 8.70
N ASP A 136 -2.05 21.24 8.53
CA ASP A 136 -2.74 22.50 8.82
C ASP A 136 -2.89 22.65 10.34
N THR A 137 -2.14 23.59 10.94
CA THR A 137 -2.19 23.86 12.38
C THR A 137 -3.41 24.67 12.82
N SER A 138 -4.38 24.89 11.92
CA SER A 138 -5.69 25.50 12.22
C SER A 138 -6.87 24.53 12.08
N ASP A 139 -6.62 23.24 11.80
CA ASP A 139 -7.62 22.19 11.66
C ASP A 139 -7.35 21.00 12.61
N ASP A 140 -8.27 20.77 13.55
CA ASP A 140 -8.18 19.73 14.58
C ASP A 140 -8.85 18.39 14.13
N ASP A 141 -8.71 17.99 12.87
CA ASP A 141 -9.23 16.71 12.33
C ASP A 141 -8.14 15.90 11.59
N TYR A 142 -8.55 14.72 11.13
CA TYR A 142 -7.78 13.83 10.27
C TYR A 142 -8.44 13.77 8.89
N ALA A 143 -7.64 13.80 7.82
CA ALA A 143 -8.11 13.53 6.47
C ALA A 143 -8.03 12.02 6.19
N TYR A 144 -9.19 11.37 6.01
CA TYR A 144 -9.30 9.92 5.76
C TYR A 144 -9.41 9.64 4.26
N ASN A 145 -9.07 8.42 3.85
CA ASN A 145 -9.14 7.97 2.45
C ASN A 145 -8.34 8.87 1.49
N VAL A 146 -7.22 9.45 1.94
CA VAL A 146 -6.37 10.29 1.08
C VAL A 146 -5.49 9.41 0.22
N THR A 147 -5.61 9.52 -1.10
CA THR A 147 -4.75 8.79 -2.03
C THR A 147 -3.33 9.37 -2.01
N VAL A 148 -2.40 8.69 -1.33
CA VAL A 148 -0.98 9.11 -1.24
C VAL A 148 -0.13 8.57 -2.38
N TYR A 149 -0.56 7.48 -3.02
CA TYR A 149 0.10 6.89 -4.19
C TYR A 149 -0.92 6.32 -5.15
N SER A 150 -0.65 6.43 -6.44
CA SER A 150 -1.37 5.70 -7.48
C SER A 150 -0.46 5.40 -8.67
N ASN A 151 -0.68 4.25 -9.31
CA ASN A 151 0.01 3.87 -10.54
C ASN A 151 -0.91 3.00 -11.40
N THR A 152 -0.90 3.18 -12.71
CA THR A 152 -1.89 2.64 -13.65
C THR A 152 -1.27 2.27 -14.98
N GLY A 153 -1.68 1.17 -15.59
CA GLY A 153 -1.06 0.68 -16.84
C GLY A 153 0.21 -0.14 -16.58
N LEU A 154 0.29 -0.76 -15.41
CA LEU A 154 1.25 -1.82 -15.12
C LEU A 154 0.96 -3.05 -16.00
N SER A 155 1.95 -3.92 -16.18
CA SER A 155 1.72 -5.24 -16.77
C SER A 155 0.79 -6.07 -15.87
N HIS A 156 0.05 -7.03 -16.44
CA HIS A 156 -0.69 -7.99 -15.63
C HIS A 156 0.30 -9.00 -15.03
N SER A 157 0.78 -8.71 -13.81
CA SER A 157 1.85 -9.44 -13.12
C SER A 157 1.77 -9.28 -11.61
N GLU A 158 2.42 -10.18 -10.86
CA GLU A 158 2.69 -9.95 -9.43
C GLU A 158 3.70 -8.80 -9.28
N HIS A 159 3.28 -7.75 -8.59
CA HIS A 159 4.00 -6.53 -8.28
C HIS A 159 4.21 -6.41 -6.77
N THR A 160 5.26 -5.70 -6.35
CA THR A 160 5.49 -5.35 -4.94
C THR A 160 5.72 -3.85 -4.79
N LEU A 161 4.79 -3.17 -4.12
CA LEU A 161 4.88 -1.77 -3.71
C LEU A 161 5.39 -1.70 -2.27
N ILE A 162 6.53 -1.04 -2.06
CA ILE A 162 7.08 -0.76 -0.73
C ILE A 162 6.87 0.73 -0.42
N MET A 163 6.30 0.99 0.75
CA MET A 163 6.08 2.33 1.29
C MET A 163 7.01 2.52 2.49
N THR A 164 7.76 3.63 2.52
CA THR A 164 8.75 3.91 3.55
C THR A 164 8.47 5.26 4.21
N ALA A 165 8.29 5.29 5.52
CA ALA A 165 8.22 6.54 6.27
C ALA A 165 9.62 7.18 6.32
N ALA A 166 9.72 8.46 5.95
CA ALA A 166 11.01 9.10 5.74
C ALA A 166 11.80 9.27 7.06
N GLN A 167 13.01 8.70 7.10
CA GLN A 167 13.97 8.91 8.18
C GLN A 167 14.85 10.12 7.88
N GLY A 168 15.08 11.00 8.86
CA GLY A 168 15.91 12.19 8.64
C GLY A 168 16.07 13.07 9.88
N GLN A 169 16.22 14.38 9.64
CA GLN A 169 16.28 15.40 10.69
C GLN A 169 14.87 15.74 11.24
N SER A 170 13.88 15.81 10.33
CA SER A 170 12.47 15.82 10.69
C SER A 170 11.99 14.39 10.97
N ALA A 171 11.05 14.24 11.91
CA ALA A 171 10.30 13.01 12.05
C ALA A 171 9.15 12.98 11.02
N SER A 172 8.75 11.78 10.59
CA SER A 172 7.61 11.56 9.69
C SER A 172 6.63 10.57 10.32
N LEU A 173 5.37 10.96 10.36
CA LEU A 173 4.23 10.08 10.62
C LEU A 173 3.83 9.35 9.33
N LEU A 174 3.25 8.16 9.45
CA LEU A 174 2.59 7.43 8.36
C LEU A 174 1.48 6.58 8.98
N LEU A 175 0.23 6.75 8.54
CA LEU A 175 -0.89 5.87 8.88
C LEU A 175 -1.40 5.17 7.63
N PHE A 176 -1.16 3.87 7.52
CA PHE A 176 -1.68 3.05 6.43
C PHE A 176 -3.05 2.47 6.82
N ASP A 177 -4.03 2.66 5.94
CA ASP A 177 -5.46 2.38 6.15
C ASP A 177 -5.89 1.26 5.18
N TRP A 178 -5.78 1.50 3.87
CA TRP A 178 -6.01 0.45 2.86
C TRP A 178 -5.38 0.77 1.51
N ALA A 179 -5.24 -0.25 0.66
CA ALA A 179 -4.94 -0.09 -0.75
C ALA A 179 -6.02 -0.78 -1.61
N LYS A 180 -6.06 -0.41 -2.88
CA LYS A 180 -6.94 -1.00 -3.90
C LYS A 180 -6.12 -1.29 -5.14
N TYR A 181 -6.28 -2.46 -5.73
CA TYR A 181 -5.70 -2.76 -7.04
C TYR A 181 -6.77 -3.19 -8.05
N MET A 182 -6.47 -2.98 -9.33
CA MET A 182 -7.26 -3.52 -10.44
C MET A 182 -6.51 -4.68 -11.08
N PHE A 183 -7.22 -5.71 -11.49
CA PHE A 183 -6.71 -6.82 -12.27
C PHE A 183 -7.74 -7.20 -13.33
N ASP A 184 -7.25 -7.71 -14.46
CA ASP A 184 -8.12 -8.10 -15.57
C ASP A 184 -8.53 -9.57 -15.41
N ASP A 185 -9.83 -9.84 -15.33
CA ASP A 185 -10.36 -11.18 -15.35
C ASP A 185 -10.11 -11.78 -16.74
N ALA A 186 -9.17 -12.73 -16.81
CA ALA A 186 -8.86 -13.42 -18.04
C ALA A 186 -10.09 -14.23 -18.51
N GLU A 187 -10.67 -13.80 -19.64
CA GLU A 187 -11.84 -14.40 -20.30
C GLU A 187 -11.81 -15.94 -20.22
N PRO A 188 -12.90 -16.59 -19.77
CA PRO A 188 -12.91 -18.03 -19.54
C PRO A 188 -12.62 -18.76 -20.85
N VAL A 189 -11.42 -19.35 -20.93
CA VAL A 189 -10.97 -20.11 -22.10
C VAL A 189 -11.99 -21.19 -22.44
N SER A 190 -12.79 -20.90 -23.46
CA SER A 190 -13.90 -21.75 -23.92
C SER A 190 -13.33 -23.01 -24.54
N SER A 191 -13.02 -23.97 -23.67
CA SER A 191 -12.41 -25.24 -24.00
C SER A 191 -13.40 -26.07 -24.81
N SER A 192 -13.29 -25.92 -26.13
CA SER A 192 -14.03 -26.66 -27.15
C SER A 192 -13.57 -28.12 -27.22
N ALA A 193 -13.80 -28.83 -26.10
CA ALA A 193 -13.48 -30.22 -25.84
C ALA A 193 -14.24 -31.13 -26.83
N SER A 194 -13.69 -31.23 -28.04
CA SER A 194 -14.19 -32.04 -29.14
C SER A 194 -13.95 -33.50 -28.81
N ALA A 195 -14.88 -34.09 -28.06
CA ALA A 195 -14.86 -35.47 -27.58
C ALA A 195 -15.06 -36.47 -28.74
N SER A 196 -14.02 -36.62 -29.57
CA SER A 196 -13.94 -37.61 -30.64
C SER A 196 -13.80 -39.02 -30.06
N SER A 197 -14.93 -39.64 -29.74
CA SER A 197 -15.02 -41.03 -29.27
C SER A 197 -14.51 -42.02 -30.33
N SER A 198 -13.38 -42.67 -30.06
CA SER A 198 -12.89 -43.82 -30.85
C SER A 198 -12.71 -45.05 -29.96
N ILE A 199 -13.65 -46.00 -30.08
CA ILE A 199 -13.65 -47.26 -29.34
C ILE A 199 -12.97 -48.33 -30.20
N VAL A 200 -11.76 -48.77 -29.82
CA VAL A 200 -11.14 -49.98 -30.41
C VAL A 200 -10.55 -50.84 -29.30
N SER A 201 -11.29 -51.87 -28.90
CA SER A 201 -10.83 -52.90 -27.98
C SER A 201 -9.82 -53.83 -28.67
N HIS A 202 -8.70 -54.15 -28.03
CA HIS A 202 -7.90 -55.35 -28.29
C HIS A 202 -7.28 -55.86 -26.99
N SER A 203 -7.40 -57.16 -26.75
CA SER A 203 -6.86 -57.87 -25.58
C SER A 203 -5.82 -58.90 -26.01
N THR A 204 -4.80 -59.15 -25.17
CA THR A 204 -4.06 -60.42 -24.97
C THR A 204 -3.12 -60.26 -23.75
N SER A 205 -2.57 -61.36 -23.24
CA SER A 205 -1.95 -61.50 -21.90
C SER A 205 -0.41 -61.65 -21.91
N SER A 206 0.17 -61.69 -20.69
CA SER A 206 1.57 -61.99 -20.29
C SER A 206 2.65 -60.94 -20.66
N GLN A 207 3.83 -60.86 -20.02
CA GLN A 207 4.47 -61.75 -19.02
C GLN A 207 5.32 -60.96 -17.97
N LEU A 208 5.99 -61.67 -17.05
CA LEU A 208 6.69 -61.17 -15.86
C LEU A 208 8.19 -60.82 -16.05
N GLN A 209 8.71 -60.01 -15.11
CA GLN A 209 9.95 -60.22 -14.31
C GLN A 209 11.22 -59.37 -14.59
N SER A 210 11.81 -58.86 -13.48
CA SER A 210 13.20 -58.34 -13.30
C SER A 210 13.58 -57.04 -14.04
N SER A 211 14.46 -56.15 -13.52
CA SER A 211 15.24 -56.06 -12.24
C SER A 211 15.47 -54.54 -11.93
N SER A 212 16.20 -54.02 -10.93
CA SER A 212 17.29 -54.52 -10.05
C SER A 212 17.54 -53.63 -8.80
N THR A 213 18.11 -54.22 -7.72
CA THR A 213 19.06 -53.63 -6.70
C THR A 213 18.71 -52.33 -5.92
N LEU A 214 18.69 -52.29 -4.58
CA LEU A 214 19.83 -52.24 -3.60
C LEU A 214 20.72 -50.98 -3.76
N SER A 215 21.20 -50.25 -2.73
CA SER A 215 21.30 -50.41 -1.24
C SER A 215 21.10 -49.04 -0.55
N SER A 216 20.74 -48.82 0.73
CA SER A 216 20.64 -49.58 2.00
C SER A 216 21.81 -49.46 3.02
N SER A 217 21.81 -48.40 3.85
CA SER A 217 22.57 -48.18 5.11
C SER A 217 21.76 -47.22 6.01
N SER A 218 21.52 -47.35 7.34
CA SER A 218 22.04 -48.19 8.44
C SER A 218 23.48 -47.87 8.90
N SER A 219 23.83 -47.79 10.19
CA SER A 219 23.07 -48.18 11.41
C SER A 219 23.67 -47.57 12.71
N THR A 220 22.83 -47.45 13.76
CA THR A 220 23.08 -47.86 15.17
C THR A 220 24.42 -47.47 15.86
N SER A 221 24.46 -46.50 16.79
CA SER A 221 24.11 -46.55 18.24
C SER A 221 25.08 -47.29 19.19
N THR A 222 25.67 -46.56 20.14
CA THR A 222 26.07 -46.91 21.53
C THR A 222 26.38 -45.58 22.25
N SER A 223 25.92 -45.19 23.44
CA SER A 223 25.66 -45.84 24.74
C SER A 223 26.80 -45.65 25.76
N ASP A 224 26.41 -45.38 27.01
CA ASP A 224 27.19 -45.42 28.27
C ASP A 224 28.31 -44.37 28.51
N ALA A 225 28.72 -44.03 29.75
CA ALA A 225 27.97 -43.86 31.01
C ALA A 225 28.84 -43.15 32.08
N LEU A 226 28.21 -42.30 32.91
CA LEU A 226 28.49 -41.96 34.33
C LEU A 226 29.94 -41.91 34.90
N THR A 227 30.33 -40.78 35.53
CA THR A 227 30.95 -40.59 36.89
C THR A 227 31.82 -39.29 36.95
N THR A 228 32.31 -38.75 38.08
CA THR A 228 31.76 -38.43 39.44
C THR A 228 32.85 -37.70 40.27
N SER A 229 32.65 -36.41 40.61
CA SER A 229 33.29 -35.64 41.73
C SER A 229 32.81 -34.16 41.63
N THR A 230 32.40 -33.37 42.65
CA THR A 230 32.77 -33.15 44.09
C THR A 230 34.16 -32.51 44.23
N SER A 231 34.39 -31.32 44.83
CA SER A 231 33.80 -30.61 45.99
C SER A 231 33.78 -29.06 45.77
N THR A 232 32.90 -28.23 46.34
CA THR A 232 32.92 -27.60 47.71
C THR A 232 34.28 -26.95 48.10
N SER A 233 34.39 -25.77 48.73
CA SER A 233 33.48 -24.86 49.47
C SER A 233 33.80 -23.37 49.12
N GLN A 234 33.53 -22.24 49.81
CA GLN A 234 33.11 -21.83 51.18
C GLN A 234 32.25 -20.52 51.15
N ILE A 235 31.96 -19.92 52.33
CA ILE A 235 31.27 -18.62 52.58
C ILE A 235 32.09 -17.82 53.62
N SER A 236 32.16 -16.46 53.53
CA SER A 236 32.44 -15.50 54.64
C SER A 236 32.37 -14.03 54.18
N THR A 237 31.36 -13.21 54.54
CA THR A 237 31.19 -12.32 55.74
C THR A 237 31.73 -10.88 55.67
N ALA A 238 30.81 -9.93 55.47
CA ALA A 238 30.56 -8.69 56.26
C ALA A 238 31.57 -7.52 56.42
N SER A 239 30.97 -6.34 56.72
CA SER A 239 31.47 -5.16 57.46
C SER A 239 32.07 -3.92 56.73
N SER A 240 31.18 -2.93 56.51
CA SER A 240 31.25 -1.50 56.93
C SER A 240 32.55 -0.67 56.93
N LEU A 241 32.50 0.50 56.26
CA LEU A 241 32.82 1.88 56.74
C LEU A 241 32.55 2.86 55.57
N LYS A 242 31.56 3.78 55.58
CA LYS A 242 31.48 5.09 56.25
C LYS A 242 32.73 5.99 56.12
N SER A 243 32.68 7.04 55.27
CA SER A 243 32.94 8.44 55.66
C SER A 243 32.68 9.46 54.53
N PHE A 244 32.23 10.65 54.96
CA PHE A 244 31.97 11.95 54.29
C PHE A 244 33.10 12.49 53.40
N ILE A 245 32.89 13.42 52.46
CA ILE A 245 32.70 14.89 52.63
C ILE A 245 32.11 15.46 51.31
N SER A 246 30.89 16.03 51.23
CA SER A 246 30.43 17.41 51.50
C SER A 246 30.31 18.34 50.27
N VAL A 247 29.14 19.01 50.19
CA VAL A 247 28.63 19.98 49.18
C VAL A 247 29.04 21.42 49.59
N PRO A 248 29.36 22.40 48.70
CA PRO A 248 28.38 23.27 48.00
C PRO A 248 28.85 23.79 46.61
N SER A 249 28.24 24.74 45.87
CA SER A 249 27.08 25.65 46.06
C SER A 249 26.50 26.13 44.71
N ALA A 250 25.34 26.81 44.73
CA ALA A 250 24.88 27.96 43.90
C ALA A 250 25.32 28.13 42.41
N SER A 251 24.52 28.65 41.46
CA SER A 251 23.19 29.28 41.48
C SER A 251 22.60 29.36 40.05
N PRO A 252 21.33 29.77 39.83
CA PRO A 252 20.70 29.78 38.51
C PRO A 252 21.06 31.01 37.65
N MET A 253 20.79 30.93 36.34
CA MET A 253 20.79 32.08 35.45
C MET A 253 19.48 32.12 34.64
N ALA A 254 18.61 33.06 34.98
CA ALA A 254 17.45 33.42 34.17
C ALA A 254 17.76 34.70 33.38
N SER A 255 17.33 34.77 32.12
CA SER A 255 17.44 35.96 31.28
C SER A 255 16.10 36.26 30.63
N SER A 256 15.34 37.17 31.25
CA SER A 256 14.11 37.72 30.70
C SER A 256 14.38 38.65 29.52
N MET A 257 13.52 38.60 28.51
CA MET A 257 13.17 39.81 27.75
C MET A 257 11.65 39.92 27.66
N ALA A 258 11.14 41.08 28.06
CA ALA A 258 9.74 41.45 27.95
C ALA A 258 9.64 42.85 27.32
N SER A 259 8.88 42.96 26.24
CA SER A 259 8.43 44.21 25.62
C SER A 259 7.12 43.88 24.92
N SER A 260 5.95 44.08 25.53
CA SER A 260 5.33 45.36 25.92
C SER A 260 4.69 46.10 24.75
N MET A 261 3.41 45.77 24.53
CA MET A 261 2.34 46.65 24.08
C MET A 261 2.48 47.43 22.76
N THR A 262 1.60 47.10 21.82
CA THR A 262 0.56 48.04 21.38
C THR A 262 -0.79 47.33 21.28
N MET A 263 -1.84 47.94 21.82
CA MET A 263 -3.22 47.61 21.45
C MET A 263 -3.64 48.52 20.29
N SER A 264 -4.35 47.97 19.31
CA SER A 264 -5.13 48.73 18.33
C SER A 264 -6.57 48.24 18.36
N THR A 265 -7.51 49.17 18.56
CA THR A 265 -8.92 48.87 18.78
C THR A 265 -9.73 48.80 17.49
N ALA A 266 -10.61 47.79 17.41
CA ALA A 266 -11.94 47.80 16.79
C ALA A 266 -12.17 48.54 15.45
N SER A 267 -12.63 47.80 14.44
CA SER A 267 -13.73 48.28 13.59
C SER A 267 -14.48 47.12 12.89
N THR A 268 -15.65 46.78 13.42
CA THR A 268 -16.71 46.10 12.65
C THR A 268 -17.40 47.12 11.75
N PRO A 269 -17.78 46.70 10.53
CA PRO A 269 -19.14 46.98 10.07
C PRO A 269 -19.88 45.71 9.66
N SER A 270 -21.21 45.81 9.53
CA SER A 270 -22.11 44.72 9.15
C SER A 270 -22.91 45.11 7.89
N ALA A 271 -23.62 44.13 7.32
CA ALA A 271 -24.38 44.19 6.06
C ALA A 271 -23.51 44.31 4.79
N THR A 272 -23.97 43.92 3.58
CA THR A 272 -25.35 43.66 3.15
C THR A 272 -25.47 42.41 2.27
N LYS A 273 -26.62 41.73 2.36
CA LYS A 273 -27.04 40.61 1.50
C LYS A 273 -27.60 41.14 0.16
N THR A 274 -26.89 40.91 -0.94
CA THR A 274 -27.42 41.14 -2.30
C THR A 274 -26.96 40.01 -3.21
N GLY A 275 -27.90 39.36 -3.90
CA GLY A 275 -27.59 38.26 -4.83
C GLY A 275 -27.46 38.73 -6.27
N ALA A 276 -26.59 38.09 -7.04
CA ALA A 276 -26.57 38.15 -8.49
C ALA A 276 -26.28 36.74 -9.03
N ALA A 277 -27.22 36.16 -9.77
CA ALA A 277 -26.97 34.95 -10.52
C ALA A 277 -26.26 35.32 -11.83
N LEU A 278 -25.08 34.75 -12.09
CA LEU A 278 -24.42 34.86 -13.39
C LEU A 278 -24.24 33.47 -13.99
N ASN A 279 -25.05 33.22 -15.01
CA ASN A 279 -25.03 32.02 -15.82
C ASN A 279 -23.86 32.08 -16.80
N ILE A 280 -22.93 31.13 -16.73
CA ILE A 280 -21.91 30.89 -17.77
C ILE A 280 -21.96 29.40 -18.09
N GLN A 281 -22.45 29.07 -19.29
CA GLN A 281 -22.29 27.71 -19.83
C GLN A 281 -20.81 27.49 -20.18
N ALA A 282 -20.28 26.32 -19.83
CA ALA A 282 -19.10 25.79 -20.47
C ALA A 282 -19.53 25.04 -21.74
N ASP A 283 -19.17 25.56 -22.91
CA ASP A 283 -19.35 24.84 -24.17
C ASP A 283 -18.41 23.63 -24.20
N PHE A 284 -18.97 22.43 -24.07
CA PHE A 284 -18.22 21.18 -24.27
C PHE A 284 -18.62 20.55 -25.61
N LEU A 285 -17.73 20.70 -26.60
CA LEU A 285 -17.93 20.21 -27.97
C LEU A 285 -17.88 18.68 -28.05
N LEU A 286 -19.04 18.04 -27.86
CA LEU A 286 -19.25 16.65 -28.27
C LEU A 286 -19.27 16.54 -29.80
N GLY A 287 -18.10 16.27 -30.38
CA GLY A 287 -17.90 16.09 -31.80
C GLY A 287 -18.52 14.80 -32.35
N SER A 288 -19.85 14.79 -32.50
CA SER A 288 -20.58 13.69 -33.15
C SER A 288 -20.20 13.55 -34.62
N LEU A 289 -19.39 12.53 -34.93
CA LEU A 289 -18.95 12.20 -36.29
C LEU A 289 -20.11 11.59 -37.11
N VAL A 290 -20.97 12.44 -37.67
CA VAL A 290 -22.06 12.01 -38.56
C VAL A 290 -21.51 11.63 -39.93
N LEU A 291 -21.37 10.33 -40.19
CA LEU A 291 -20.99 9.79 -41.50
C LEU A 291 -22.13 9.93 -42.52
N LEU A 292 -22.12 11.04 -43.27
CA LEU A 292 -23.03 11.28 -44.38
C LEU A 292 -22.67 10.44 -45.63
N PHE A 293 -23.19 9.22 -45.70
CA PHE A 293 -23.28 8.48 -46.96
C PHE A 293 -24.50 8.96 -47.76
N SER A 294 -24.29 9.95 -48.63
CA SER A 294 -25.32 10.45 -49.54
C SER A 294 -25.60 9.45 -50.67
N GLY A 295 -26.65 8.64 -50.52
CA GLY A 295 -27.11 7.71 -51.55
C GLY A 295 -27.75 8.43 -52.74
N TRP A 296 -27.10 8.37 -53.91
CA TRP A 296 -27.72 8.67 -55.21
C TRP A 296 -28.31 7.40 -55.82
N ALA A 297 -29.64 7.34 -55.96
CA ALA A 297 -30.33 6.66 -57.06
C ALA A 297 -31.81 7.07 -57.08
N LEU A 298 -32.30 7.57 -58.22
CA LEU A 298 -33.73 7.75 -58.46
C LEU A 298 -34.03 7.46 -59.95
N MET A 299 -34.02 6.17 -60.30
CA MET A 299 -34.58 5.58 -61.52
C MET A 299 -34.66 4.07 -61.35
#